data_AF-A0A257JWR3-F1
#
_entry.id   AF-A0A257JWR3-F1
#
_cell.length_a   1.000
_cell.length_b   1.000
_cell.length_c   1.000
_cell.angle_alpha   90.00
_cell.angle_beta   90.00
_cell.angle_gamma   90.00
#
_symmetry.space_group_name_H-M   'P 1'
#
loop_
_entity.id
_entity.type
_entity.pdbx_description
1 polymer ?
#
loop_
_entity_poly.entity_id
_entity_poly.type
_entity_poly.pdbx_seq_one_letter_code
_entity_poly.pdbx_strand_id
1 'polypeptide(L)'
;MFANPNRVAPDRLAASGRSPKLIGVTGSLVLNDGPRRIEIHPLRDSVHAQGFLTVYLPAEKLLIEADAYTPGPAGSPPPPVVDGNHQSLVNHIERLGLQVDRILPLHGRVVPLRELMAQVGR
;
A
#
# COMPACT_ATOMS: atom_id res chain seq x y z
N MET A 1 -20.04 -1.16 -14.31
CA MET A 1 -19.72 -1.14 -12.86
C MET A 1 -19.80 0.27 -12.26
N PHE A 2 -19.13 1.29 -12.82
CA PHE A 2 -19.04 2.64 -12.23
C PHE A 2 -20.16 3.64 -12.57
N ALA A 3 -21.25 3.21 -13.22
CA ALA A 3 -22.41 4.06 -13.55
C ALA A 3 -23.66 3.71 -12.74
N ASN A 4 -23.53 2.81 -11.76
CA ASN A 4 -24.67 2.38 -10.96
C ASN A 4 -25.05 3.49 -9.97
N PRO A 5 -26.32 3.94 -9.92
CA PRO A 5 -26.71 5.05 -9.06
C PRO A 5 -26.60 4.66 -7.58
N ASN A 6 -25.84 5.43 -6.79
CA ASN A 6 -25.89 5.31 -5.33
C ASN A 6 -27.22 5.89 -4.83
N ARG A 7 -28.10 5.03 -4.31
CA ARG A 7 -29.45 5.40 -3.83
C ARG A 7 -29.50 5.73 -2.34
N VAL A 8 -28.42 5.51 -1.59
CA VAL A 8 -28.34 5.79 -0.16
C VAL A 8 -27.26 6.84 0.06
N ALA A 9 -27.67 8.07 0.40
CA ALA A 9 -26.77 9.21 0.65
C ALA A 9 -25.71 9.39 -0.47
N PRO A 10 -26.12 9.91 -1.65
CA PRO A 10 -25.19 10.08 -2.77
C PRO A 10 -24.00 10.95 -2.36
N ASP A 11 -22.78 10.50 -2.70
CA ASP A 11 -21.57 11.27 -2.47
C ASP A 11 -21.47 12.46 -3.45
N ARG A 12 -20.43 13.28 -3.30
CA ARG A 12 -20.24 14.46 -4.17
C ARG A 12 -20.05 14.09 -5.64
N LEU A 13 -19.45 12.94 -5.94
CA LEU A 13 -19.27 12.50 -7.32
C LEU A 13 -20.63 12.14 -7.93
N ALA A 14 -21.43 11.33 -7.23
CA ALA A 14 -22.77 10.92 -7.64
C ALA A 14 -23.72 12.11 -7.81
N ALA A 15 -23.65 13.12 -6.93
CA ALA A 15 -24.44 14.34 -7.04
C ALA A 15 -24.02 15.28 -8.19
N SER A 16 -22.78 15.17 -8.67
CA SER A 16 -22.22 16.12 -9.64
C SER A 16 -22.63 15.89 -11.11
N GLY A 17 -23.16 14.71 -11.44
CA GLY A 17 -23.41 14.29 -12.83
C GLY A 17 -22.16 14.10 -13.68
N ARG A 18 -20.96 14.15 -13.08
CA ARG A 18 -19.68 13.96 -13.78
C ARG A 18 -19.31 12.48 -13.87
N SER A 19 -18.70 12.10 -14.98
CA SER A 19 -18.09 10.77 -15.13
C SER A 19 -16.75 10.70 -14.38
N PRO A 20 -16.45 9.63 -13.63
CA PRO A 20 -15.15 9.45 -13.02
C PRO A 20 -14.06 9.27 -14.08
N LYS A 21 -12.90 9.88 -13.85
CA LYS A 21 -11.67 9.54 -14.59
C LYS A 21 -10.94 8.46 -13.81
N LEU A 22 -10.77 7.29 -14.42
CA LEU A 22 -10.10 6.15 -13.83
C LEU A 22 -8.73 5.96 -14.46
N ILE A 23 -7.72 5.69 -13.64
CA ILE A 23 -6.36 5.36 -14.08
C ILE A 23 -6.02 3.99 -13.49
N GLY A 24 -5.93 2.98 -14.36
CA GLY A 24 -5.49 1.65 -13.95
C GLY A 24 -3.96 1.59 -13.84
N VAL A 25 -3.45 0.80 -12.90
CA VAL A 25 -2.01 0.59 -12.70
C VAL A 25 -1.69 -0.90 -12.85
N THR A 26 -1.14 -1.30 -13.99
CA THR A 26 -0.70 -2.68 -14.26
C THR A 26 0.81 -2.86 -14.06
N GLY A 27 1.59 -1.80 -14.28
CA GLY A 27 3.04 -1.75 -14.12
C GLY A 27 3.42 -0.89 -12.92
N SER A 28 3.98 0.29 -13.16
CA SER A 28 4.10 1.33 -12.15
C SER A 28 3.48 2.61 -12.69
N LEU A 29 3.04 3.50 -11.79
CA LEU A 29 2.62 4.85 -12.12
C LEU A 29 3.45 5.82 -11.29
N VAL A 30 4.04 6.82 -11.95
CA VAL A 30 4.79 7.88 -11.28
C VAL A 30 4.04 9.19 -11.45
N LEU A 31 3.69 9.83 -10.35
CA LEU A 31 3.17 11.19 -10.32
C LEU A 31 4.32 12.14 -9.96
N ASN A 32 4.58 13.12 -10.82
CA ASN A 32 5.76 14.00 -10.70
C ASN A 32 5.47 15.43 -11.19
N ASP A 33 4.22 15.87 -11.06
CA ASP A 33 3.72 17.20 -11.44
C ASP A 33 3.78 18.22 -10.30
N GLY A 34 4.26 17.81 -9.12
CA GLY A 34 4.43 18.64 -7.94
C GLY A 34 5.85 18.57 -7.35
N PRO A 35 6.06 19.14 -6.14
CA PRO A 35 7.37 19.19 -5.51
C PRO A 35 7.87 17.82 -5.01
N ARG A 36 7.02 16.79 -5.04
CA ARG A 36 7.34 15.43 -4.59
C ARG A 36 6.97 14.44 -5.68
N ARG A 37 7.91 13.52 -5.95
CA ARG A 37 7.66 12.33 -6.76
C ARG A 37 6.89 11.31 -5.93
N ILE A 38 5.83 10.74 -6.49
CA ILE A 38 5.04 9.67 -5.90
C ILE A 38 5.11 8.48 -6.85
N GLU A 39 5.44 7.30 -6.33
CA GLU A 39 5.45 6.07 -7.11
C GLU A 39 4.35 5.14 -6.62
N ILE A 40 3.58 4.56 -7.53
CA ILE A 40 2.48 3.66 -7.23
C ILE A 40 2.76 2.33 -7.91
N HIS A 41 2.78 1.26 -7.12
CA HIS A 41 3.21 -0.07 -7.56
C HIS A 41 2.18 -1.14 -7.15
N PRO A 42 1.76 -2.03 -8.04
CA PRO A 42 1.01 -3.22 -7.69
C PRO A 42 1.85 -4.15 -6.81
N LEU A 43 1.26 -4.56 -5.68
CA LEU A 43 1.78 -5.63 -4.85
C LEU A 43 1.50 -6.97 -5.54
N ARG A 44 2.52 -7.51 -6.18
CA ARG A 44 2.46 -8.84 -6.82
C ARG A 44 2.24 -9.91 -5.75
N ASP A 45 1.46 -10.93 -6.09
CA ASP A 45 1.20 -12.09 -5.23
C ASP A 45 0.63 -11.70 -3.86
N SER A 46 -0.15 -10.60 -3.82
CA SER A 46 -0.89 -10.20 -2.62
C SER A 46 -1.94 -11.25 -2.29
N VAL A 47 -1.91 -11.77 -1.06
CA VAL A 47 -2.95 -12.66 -0.53
C VAL A 47 -4.13 -11.89 0.07
N HIS A 48 -4.05 -10.55 0.13
CA HIS A 48 -5.13 -9.68 0.58
C HIS A 48 -6.14 -9.36 -0.54
N ALA A 49 -5.66 -8.93 -1.72
CA ALA A 49 -6.55 -8.63 -2.85
C ALA A 49 -5.85 -8.64 -4.21
N GLN A 50 -6.59 -9.07 -5.24
CA GLN A 50 -6.18 -8.84 -6.63
C GLN A 50 -6.25 -7.34 -6.95
N GLY A 51 -5.09 -6.74 -7.25
CA GLY A 51 -4.99 -5.31 -7.55
C GLY A 51 -4.57 -4.43 -6.37
N PHE A 52 -4.06 -5.00 -5.28
CA PHE A 52 -3.46 -4.26 -4.18
C PHE A 52 -2.35 -3.32 -4.71
N LEU A 53 -2.44 -2.02 -4.43
CA LEU A 53 -1.42 -1.02 -4.76
C LEU A 53 -0.69 -0.55 -3.49
N THR A 54 0.62 -0.36 -3.60
CA THR A 54 1.44 0.37 -2.63
C THR A 54 1.80 1.73 -3.18
N VAL A 55 2.03 2.70 -2.31
CA VAL A 55 2.49 4.05 -2.67
C VAL A 55 3.82 4.30 -1.99
N TYR A 56 4.86 4.55 -2.77
CA TYR A 56 6.20 4.87 -2.28
C TYR A 56 6.49 6.35 -2.48
N LEU A 57 6.98 6.99 -1.41
CA LEU A 57 7.44 8.37 -1.39
C LEU A 57 8.97 8.36 -1.25
N PRO A 58 9.73 8.53 -2.35
CA PRO A 58 11.18 8.36 -2.32
C PRO A 58 11.92 9.39 -1.46
N ALA A 59 11.44 10.63 -1.42
CA ALA A 59 12.08 11.70 -0.64
C ALA A 59 11.98 11.43 0.87
N GLU A 60 10.86 10.85 1.32
CA GLU A 60 10.61 10.49 2.71
C GLU A 60 11.03 9.06 3.05
N LYS A 61 11.44 8.28 2.04
CA LYS A 61 11.69 6.83 2.15
C LYS A 61 10.55 6.10 2.86
N LEU A 62 9.32 6.50 2.55
CA LEU A 62 8.10 6.01 3.20
C LEU A 62 7.31 5.15 2.22
N LEU A 63 7.02 3.92 2.62
CA LEU A 63 6.09 3.05 1.89
C LEU A 63 4.72 3.09 2.58
N ILE A 64 3.68 3.35 1.81
CA ILE A 64 2.28 3.35 2.25
C ILE A 64 1.60 2.12 1.66
N GLU A 65 0.90 1.38 2.51
CA GLU A 65 0.20 0.15 2.13
C GLU A 65 -1.03 -0.04 3.03
N ALA A 66 -2.02 -0.81 2.57
CA ALA A 66 -3.26 -1.03 3.30
C ALA A 66 -3.14 -2.02 4.48
N ASP A 67 -3.19 -3.31 4.16
CA ASP A 67 -3.23 -4.44 5.11
C ASP A 67 -2.19 -5.52 4.77
N ALA A 68 -1.13 -5.15 4.04
CA ALA A 68 -0.01 -6.03 3.79
C ALA A 68 0.92 -6.14 5.02
N TYR A 69 0.92 -5.17 5.93
CA TYR A 69 1.53 -5.26 7.25
C TYR A 69 0.80 -4.40 8.30
N THR A 70 0.09 -5.04 9.22
CA THR A 70 -0.51 -4.35 10.37
C THR A 70 0.36 -4.55 11.62
N PRO A 71 1.13 -3.54 12.06
CA PRO A 71 2.04 -3.70 13.17
C PRO A 71 1.29 -3.84 14.49
N GLY A 72 1.64 -4.89 15.25
CA GLY A 72 1.29 -4.99 16.66
C GLY A 72 2.03 -3.96 17.54
N PRO A 73 1.90 -4.09 18.87
CA PRO A 73 2.73 -3.37 19.82
C PRO A 73 4.23 -3.43 19.47
N ALA A 74 4.97 -2.38 19.80
CA ALA A 74 6.41 -2.36 19.52
C ALA A 74 7.13 -3.52 20.23
N GLY A 75 7.93 -4.27 19.47
CA GLY A 75 8.64 -5.44 19.98
C GLY A 75 7.79 -6.73 20.05
N SER A 76 6.60 -6.77 19.43
CA SER A 76 5.86 -8.02 19.28
C SER A 76 6.74 -9.12 18.66
N PRO A 77 6.74 -10.33 19.24
CA PRO A 77 7.49 -11.45 18.66
C PRO A 77 6.92 -11.81 17.27
N PRO A 78 7.75 -12.33 16.36
CA PRO A 78 7.25 -12.86 15.10
C PRO A 78 6.26 -14.00 15.33
N PRO A 79 5.27 -14.18 14.43
CA PRO A 79 4.37 -15.33 14.50
C PRO A 79 5.13 -16.64 14.27
N PRO A 80 4.65 -17.80 14.79
CA PRO A 80 5.28 -19.10 14.55
C PRO A 80 5.34 -19.51 13.07
N VAL A 81 4.42 -18.98 12.27
CA VAL A 81 4.37 -19.15 10.82
C VAL A 81 4.37 -17.76 10.20
N VAL A 82 5.27 -17.53 9.24
CA VAL A 82 5.38 -16.25 8.54
C VAL A 82 4.07 -15.93 7.82
N ASP A 83 3.56 -14.72 8.04
CA ASP A 83 2.37 -14.23 7.34
C ASP A 83 2.68 -14.02 5.84
N GLY A 84 1.82 -14.56 4.98
CA GLY A 84 1.96 -14.42 3.53
C GLY A 84 1.90 -12.97 3.05
N ASN A 85 1.13 -12.10 3.72
CA ASN A 85 1.09 -10.68 3.42
C ASN A 85 2.43 -9.99 3.72
N HIS A 86 3.01 -10.28 4.89
CA HIS A 86 4.32 -9.73 5.27
C HIS A 86 5.39 -10.19 4.27
N GLN A 87 5.39 -11.47 3.91
CA GLN A 87 6.33 -12.02 2.94
C GLN A 87 6.18 -11.39 1.56
N SER A 88 4.94 -11.22 1.05
CA SER A 88 4.70 -10.57 -0.24
C SER A 88 5.15 -9.11 -0.23
N LEU A 89 4.96 -8.38 0.87
CA LEU A 89 5.42 -7.00 1.00
C LEU A 89 6.96 -6.90 1.02
N VAL A 90 7.64 -7.77 1.77
CA VAL A 90 9.11 -7.85 1.77
C VAL A 90 9.64 -8.15 0.37
N ASN A 91 9.11 -9.19 -0.28
CA ASN A 91 9.48 -9.55 -1.65
C ASN A 91 9.25 -8.39 -2.62
N HIS A 92 8.18 -7.62 -2.43
CA HIS A 92 7.87 -6.47 -3.26
C HIS A 92 8.90 -5.34 -3.10
N ILE A 93 9.25 -5.00 -1.86
CA ILE A 93 10.28 -3.99 -1.54
C ILE A 93 11.61 -4.38 -2.19
N GLU A 94 12.02 -5.64 -2.00
CA GLU A 94 13.31 -6.14 -2.50
C GLU A 94 13.36 -6.23 -4.01
N ARG A 95 12.32 -6.78 -4.65
CA ARG A 95 12.22 -6.91 -6.11
C ARG A 95 12.30 -5.55 -6.81
N LEU A 96 11.76 -4.51 -6.19
CA LEU A 96 11.79 -3.15 -6.72
C LEU A 96 13.02 -2.34 -6.27
N GLY A 97 13.83 -2.86 -5.34
CA GLY A 97 14.98 -2.16 -4.78
C GLY A 97 14.60 -0.87 -4.02
N LEU A 98 13.39 -0.81 -3.45
CA LEU A 98 12.90 0.41 -2.78
C LEU A 98 13.73 0.69 -1.53
N GLN A 99 14.17 1.94 -1.38
CA GLN A 99 14.89 2.40 -0.20
C GLN A 99 13.88 2.84 0.87
N VAL A 100 13.31 1.86 1.58
CA VAL A 100 12.26 2.10 2.58
C VAL A 100 12.87 2.20 3.98
N ASP A 101 12.70 3.34 4.62
CA ASP A 101 13.08 3.53 6.03
C ASP A 101 11.90 3.22 6.95
N ARG A 102 10.69 3.62 6.53
CA ARG A 102 9.45 3.48 7.31
C ARG A 102 8.28 3.00 6.46
N ILE A 103 7.32 2.38 7.12
CA ILE A 103 6.04 1.94 6.57
C ILE A 103 4.93 2.71 7.27
N LEU A 104 4.03 3.30 6.48
CA LEU A 104 2.75 3.85 6.93
C LEU A 104 1.65 2.84 6.52
N PRO A 105 1.25 1.93 7.41
CA PRO A 105 0.09 1.08 7.17
C PRO A 105 -1.20 1.90 7.30
N LEU A 106 -2.30 1.47 6.67
CA LEU A 106 -3.61 2.09 6.93
C LEU A 106 -4.16 1.75 8.32
N HIS A 107 -3.62 0.73 8.98
CA HIS A 107 -3.98 0.33 10.33
C HIS A 107 -2.80 0.42 11.30
N GLY A 108 -3.00 1.17 12.39
CA GLY A 108 -2.04 1.26 13.47
C GLY A 108 -1.04 2.40 13.31
N ARG A 109 0.24 2.11 13.58
CA ARG A 109 1.30 3.12 13.71
C ARG A 109 2.26 3.09 12.53
N VAL A 110 2.89 4.23 12.24
CA VAL A 110 4.06 4.29 11.36
C VAL A 110 5.21 3.58 12.05
N VAL A 111 5.84 2.63 11.35
CA VAL A 111 6.92 1.80 11.90
C VAL A 111 8.13 1.77 10.99
N PRO A 112 9.34 1.58 11.52
CA PRO A 112 10.52 1.38 10.69
C PRO A 112 10.45 0.03 9.97
N LEU A 113 11.06 -0.06 8.78
CA LEU A 113 11.08 -1.30 7.97
C LEU A 113 11.55 -2.53 8.78
N ARG A 114 12.50 -2.33 9.70
CA ARG A 114 13.05 -3.42 10.54
C ARG A 114 11.98 -4.18 11.33
N GLU A 115 10.84 -3.56 11.64
CA GLU A 115 9.78 -4.27 12.36
C GLU A 115 9.08 -5.28 11.45
N LEU A 116 8.83 -4.96 10.18
CA LEU A 116 8.37 -5.92 9.19
C LEU A 116 9.40 -7.04 8.97
N MET A 117 10.68 -6.69 8.86
CA MET A 117 11.75 -7.68 8.67
C MET A 117 11.80 -8.68 9.83
N ALA A 118 11.68 -8.19 11.07
CA ALA A 118 11.62 -9.05 12.24
C ALA A 118 10.43 -10.02 12.19
N GLN A 119 9.26 -9.59 11.69
CA GLN A 119 8.07 -10.44 11.55
C GLN A 119 8.25 -11.57 10.52
N VAL A 120 9.19 -11.45 9.59
CA VAL A 120 9.56 -12.51 8.64
C VAL A 120 10.87 -13.22 9.02
N GLY A 121 11.39 -12.99 10.23
CA GLY A 121 12.60 -13.63 10.76
C GLY A 121 13.91 -13.08 10.18
N ARG A 122 13.95 -11.80 9.81
CA ARG A 122 15.10 -11.14 9.18
C ARG A 122 15.54 -9.88 9.91
#